data_AF-A0A0F8YVM8-F1
#
_entry.id   AF-A0A0F8YVM8-F1
#
_cell.length_a   1.000
_cell.length_b   1.000
_cell.length_c   1.000
_cell.angle_alpha   90.00
_cell.angle_beta   90.00
_cell.angle_gamma   90.00
#
_symmetry.space_group_name_H-M   'P 1'
#
loop_
_entity.id
_entity.type
_entity.pdbx_description
1 polymer ?
#
loop_
_entity_poly.entity_id
_entity_poly.type
_entity_poly.pdbx_seq_one_letter_code
_entity_poly.pdbx_strand_id
1 'polypeptide(L)'
;MTEKDWYSPGEIRFDRRTVLWLIQNLGVLRGGLWPPEAGNYVDILGKRVSSRASFATPIEFAAEIQSRLEECGRDGLILEAVECWGKSDESMAKYLKMPDWSVRKRLKNALAYVASGMDRRWHNTPRRKGKTYREFLERSKNAK
;
A
#
# COMPACT_ATOMS: atom_id res chain seq x y z
N MET A 1 7.54 14.65 14.70
CA MET A 1 7.09 14.96 13.32
C MET A 1 5.61 14.69 13.31
N THR A 2 4.79 15.69 13.03
CA THR A 2 3.33 15.54 12.91
C THR A 2 3.05 14.51 11.83
N GLU A 3 2.45 13.38 12.20
CA GLU A 3 1.95 12.39 11.23
C GLU A 3 0.92 13.10 10.36
N LYS A 4 1.16 13.08 9.05
CA LYS A 4 0.17 13.58 8.11
C LYS A 4 -0.88 12.48 7.97
N ASP A 5 -2.07 12.72 8.49
CA ASP A 5 -3.13 11.70 8.57
C ASP A 5 -3.86 11.46 7.24
N TRP A 6 -3.56 12.29 6.22
CA TRP A 6 -4.26 12.26 4.94
C TRP A 6 -3.35 12.58 3.75
N TYR A 7 -3.58 11.88 2.63
CA TYR A 7 -2.88 12.09 1.38
C TYR A 7 -3.87 12.28 0.24
N SER A 8 -3.67 13.30 -0.59
CA SER A 8 -4.38 13.43 -1.86
C SER A 8 -3.81 12.47 -2.91
N PRO A 9 -4.57 12.11 -3.97
CA PRO A 9 -4.06 11.21 -5.01
C PRO A 9 -2.76 11.68 -5.66
N GLY A 10 -2.62 13.00 -5.86
CA GLY A 10 -1.43 13.60 -6.48
C GLY A 10 -0.17 13.58 -5.59
N GLU A 11 -0.31 13.29 -4.30
CA GLU A 11 0.79 13.20 -3.34
C GLU A 11 1.31 11.79 -3.16
N ILE A 12 0.63 10.78 -3.70
CA ILE A 12 1.09 9.40 -3.59
C ILE A 12 2.38 9.23 -4.39
N ARG A 13 3.45 8.80 -3.72
CA ARG A 13 4.76 8.51 -4.32
C ARG A 13 5.16 7.05 -4.20
N PHE A 14 4.28 6.22 -3.64
CA PHE A 14 4.57 4.82 -3.30
C PHE A 14 5.81 4.66 -2.41
N ASP A 15 6.06 5.65 -1.54
CA ASP A 15 6.98 5.48 -0.42
C ASP A 15 6.29 4.72 0.72
N ARG A 16 7.07 4.35 1.74
CA ARG A 16 6.57 3.54 2.85
C ARG A 16 5.36 4.16 3.56
N ARG A 17 5.32 5.48 3.73
CA ARG A 17 4.26 6.17 4.47
C ARG A 17 2.98 6.23 3.64
N THR A 18 3.10 6.66 2.38
CA THR A 18 1.94 6.75 1.48
C THR A 18 1.35 5.38 1.19
N VAL A 19 2.17 4.34 1.02
CA VAL A 19 1.69 2.95 0.87
C VAL A 19 1.01 2.42 2.12
N LEU A 20 1.57 2.68 3.30
CA LEU A 20 0.97 2.25 4.56
C LEU A 20 -0.45 2.84 4.71
N TRP A 21 -0.59 4.13 4.44
CA TRP A 21 -1.88 4.82 4.44
C TRP A 21 -2.87 4.22 3.43
N LEU A 22 -2.40 3.87 2.21
CA LEU A 22 -3.24 3.19 1.22
C LEU A 22 -3.71 1.81 1.69
N ILE A 23 -2.84 1.04 2.35
CA ILE A 23 -3.18 -0.30 2.88
C ILE A 23 -4.21 -0.18 4.01
N GLN A 24 -4.01 0.76 4.93
CA GLN A 24 -4.95 1.03 6.03
C GLN A 24 -6.33 1.46 5.54
N ASN A 25 -6.39 2.12 4.36
CA ASN A 25 -7.63 2.56 3.73
C ASN A 25 -8.10 1.65 2.59
N LEU A 26 -7.52 0.46 2.43
CA LEU A 26 -7.73 -0.39 1.24
C LEU A 26 -9.21 -0.77 1.03
N GLY A 27 -9.95 -0.98 2.13
CA GLY A 27 -11.39 -1.25 2.07
C GLY A 27 -12.21 -0.10 1.45
N VAL A 28 -11.89 1.14 1.80
CA VAL A 28 -12.58 2.34 1.26
C VAL A 28 -12.22 2.55 -0.22
N LEU A 29 -10.94 2.37 -0.57
CA LEU A 29 -10.45 2.50 -1.94
C LEU A 29 -11.05 1.46 -2.88
N ARG A 30 -11.22 0.20 -2.41
CA ARG A 30 -11.93 -0.87 -3.14
C ARG A 30 -13.38 -0.47 -3.48
N GLY A 31 -14.03 0.32 -2.62
CA GLY A 31 -15.35 0.89 -2.85
C GLY A 31 -15.40 2.06 -3.83
N GLY A 32 -14.26 2.46 -4.41
CA GLY A 32 -14.19 3.60 -5.32
C GLY A 32 -14.26 4.96 -4.63
N LEU A 33 -14.00 5.01 -3.32
CA LEU A 33 -14.00 6.24 -2.53
C LEU A 33 -12.57 6.58 -2.12
N TRP A 34 -12.21 7.85 -2.22
CA TRP A 34 -11.00 8.35 -1.57
C TRP A 34 -11.34 8.70 -0.12
N PRO A 35 -10.55 8.28 0.88
CA PRO A 35 -10.80 8.66 2.27
C PRO A 35 -10.95 10.18 2.41
N PRO A 36 -11.91 10.68 3.21
CA PRO A 36 -12.08 12.12 3.43
C PRO A 36 -10.91 12.68 4.24
N GLU A 37 -10.56 13.94 3.99
CA GLU A 37 -9.61 14.67 4.83
C GLU A 37 -10.26 14.96 6.19
N ALA A 38 -9.57 14.62 7.28
CA ALA A 38 -10.08 14.89 8.63
C ALA A 38 -10.15 16.42 8.87
N GLY A 39 -11.35 16.93 9.16
CA GLY A 39 -11.56 18.30 9.66
C GLY A 39 -11.98 19.35 8.63
N ASN A 40 -12.05 19.04 7.34
CA ASN A 40 -12.35 20.04 6.30
C ASN A 40 -13.66 19.74 5.56
N TYR A 41 -14.78 20.13 6.18
CA TYR A 41 -16.01 20.45 5.44
C TYR A 41 -15.81 21.82 4.78
N VAL A 42 -15.00 21.88 3.73
CA VAL A 42 -14.84 23.11 2.95
C VAL A 42 -15.70 22.97 1.71
N ASP A 43 -16.70 23.83 1.58
CA ASP A 43 -17.42 24.04 0.32
C ASP A 43 -16.42 24.48 -0.75
N ILE A 44 -16.00 23.56 -1.63
CA ILE A 44 -15.02 23.88 -2.67
C ILE A 44 -15.73 24.52 -3.86
N LEU A 45 -15.85 25.85 -3.81
CA LEU A 45 -16.02 26.70 -4.98
C LEU A 45 -14.78 26.56 -5.90
N GLY A 46 -14.96 26.00 -7.10
CA GLY A 46 -13.94 26.05 -8.17
C GLY A 46 -13.16 24.76 -8.49
N LYS A 47 -13.70 23.56 -8.22
CA LYS A 47 -13.07 22.31 -8.69
C LYS A 47 -13.00 22.26 -10.21
N ARG A 48 -11.79 22.17 -10.78
CA ARG A 48 -11.58 21.76 -12.18
C ARG A 48 -12.26 20.41 -12.37
N VAL A 49 -13.22 20.35 -13.28
CA VAL A 49 -13.89 19.11 -13.65
C VAL A 49 -12.86 18.22 -14.33
N SER A 50 -12.46 17.15 -13.65
CA SER A 50 -11.69 16.09 -14.28
C SER A 50 -12.61 15.34 -15.23
N SER A 51 -12.12 15.01 -16.43
CA SER A 51 -12.86 14.15 -17.38
C SER A 51 -12.99 12.70 -16.88
N ARG A 52 -12.23 12.35 -15.83
CA ARG A 52 -12.18 11.00 -15.28
C ARG A 52 -13.18 10.83 -14.15
N ALA A 53 -13.86 9.68 -14.14
CA ALA A 53 -14.80 9.33 -13.09
C ALA A 53 -14.12 9.35 -11.70
N SER A 54 -14.82 9.89 -10.70
CA SER A 54 -14.30 10.08 -9.34
C SER A 54 -13.84 8.77 -8.68
N PHE A 55 -14.48 7.65 -9.02
CA PHE A 55 -14.14 6.33 -8.49
C PHE A 55 -12.90 5.70 -9.13
N ALA A 56 -12.52 6.13 -10.34
CA ALA A 56 -11.50 5.44 -11.12
C ALA A 56 -10.12 5.52 -10.47
N THR A 57 -9.80 6.66 -9.83
CA THR A 57 -8.50 6.83 -9.16
C THR A 57 -8.37 5.95 -7.92
N PRO A 58 -9.31 5.97 -6.95
CA PRO A 58 -9.29 5.04 -5.82
C PRO A 58 -9.18 3.56 -6.22
N ILE A 59 -9.97 3.12 -7.22
CA ILE A 59 -9.96 1.72 -7.68
C ILE A 59 -8.60 1.34 -8.27
N GLU A 60 -7.97 2.22 -9.06
CA GLU A 60 -6.66 1.92 -9.63
C GLU A 60 -5.57 1.79 -8.56
N PHE A 61 -5.58 2.63 -7.52
CA PHE A 61 -4.67 2.48 -6.38
C PHE A 61 -4.95 1.18 -5.60
N ALA A 62 -6.22 0.86 -5.35
CA ALA A 62 -6.60 -0.38 -4.68
C ALA A 62 -6.13 -1.62 -5.45
N ALA A 63 -6.34 -1.64 -6.77
CA ALA A 63 -5.93 -2.74 -7.64
C ALA A 63 -4.41 -2.92 -7.66
N GLU A 64 -3.65 -1.82 -7.71
CA GLU A 64 -2.18 -1.85 -7.67
C GLU A 64 -1.66 -2.40 -6.32
N ILE A 65 -2.18 -1.89 -5.19
CA ILE A 65 -1.79 -2.37 -3.86
C ILE A 65 -2.14 -3.85 -3.68
N GLN A 66 -3.35 -4.24 -4.09
CA GLN A 66 -3.81 -5.61 -3.99
C GLN A 66 -2.94 -6.56 -4.82
N SER A 67 -2.62 -6.21 -6.07
CA SER A 67 -1.75 -7.03 -6.92
C SER A 67 -0.37 -7.27 -6.28
N ARG A 68 0.20 -6.26 -5.62
CA ARG A 68 1.49 -6.40 -4.93
C ARG A 68 1.41 -7.23 -3.65
N LEU A 69 0.32 -7.07 -2.89
CA LEU A 69 0.06 -7.89 -1.70
C LEU A 69 -0.09 -9.37 -2.08
N GLU A 70 -0.82 -9.64 -3.16
CA GLU A 70 -1.00 -11.00 -3.71
C GLU A 70 0.35 -11.61 -4.15
N GLU A 71 1.20 -10.83 -4.82
CA GLU A 71 2.55 -11.26 -5.21
C GLU A 71 3.46 -11.57 -4.00
N CYS A 72 3.23 -10.93 -2.85
CA CYS A 72 3.91 -11.27 -1.60
C CYS A 72 3.42 -12.59 -0.97
N GLY A 73 2.30 -13.13 -1.42
CA GLY A 73 1.67 -14.33 -0.88
C GLY A 73 1.40 -14.21 0.62
N ARG A 74 1.95 -15.13 1.43
CA ARG A 74 1.76 -15.15 2.89
C ARG A 74 2.24 -13.86 3.57
N ASP A 75 3.29 -13.22 3.05
CA ASP A 75 3.82 -12.00 3.65
C ASP A 75 2.89 -10.80 3.40
N GLY A 76 2.21 -10.79 2.25
CA GLY A 76 1.18 -9.80 1.93
C GLY A 76 -0.06 -9.97 2.80
N LEU A 77 -0.49 -11.21 3.04
CA LEU A 77 -1.59 -11.51 3.96
C LEU A 77 -1.29 -11.03 5.39
N ILE A 78 -0.06 -11.22 5.88
CA ILE A 78 0.36 -10.70 7.19
C ILE A 78 0.24 -9.18 7.23
N LEU A 79 0.74 -8.50 6.20
CA LEU A 79 0.71 -7.05 6.11
C LEU A 79 -0.73 -6.51 6.07
N GLU A 80 -1.61 -7.08 5.23
CA GLU A 80 -3.01 -6.67 5.15
C GLU A 80 -3.74 -6.94 6.48
N ALA A 81 -3.51 -8.09 7.12
CA ALA A 81 -4.17 -8.42 8.37
C ALA A 81 -3.79 -7.47 9.52
N VAL A 82 -2.52 -7.08 9.61
CA VAL A 82 -2.06 -6.15 10.65
C VAL A 82 -2.55 -4.73 10.36
N GLU A 83 -2.31 -4.23 9.15
CA GLU A 83 -2.52 -2.81 8.85
C GLU A 83 -3.96 -2.46 8.45
N CYS A 84 -4.67 -3.37 7.76
CA CYS A 84 -6.05 -3.13 7.32
C CYS A 84 -7.07 -3.68 8.33
N TRP A 85 -6.80 -4.82 8.95
CA TRP A 85 -7.76 -5.48 9.87
C TRP A 85 -7.43 -5.30 11.36
N GLY A 86 -6.33 -4.59 11.69
CA GLY A 86 -5.93 -4.30 13.06
C GLY A 86 -5.55 -5.54 13.88
N LYS A 87 -5.06 -6.61 13.23
CA LYS A 87 -4.56 -7.79 13.96
C LYS A 87 -3.21 -7.49 14.59
N SER A 88 -2.98 -8.01 15.80
CA SER A 88 -1.67 -7.88 16.45
C SER A 88 -0.66 -8.87 15.88
N ASP A 89 0.63 -8.55 16.02
CA ASP A 89 1.74 -9.44 15.65
C ASP A 89 1.62 -10.81 16.35
N GLU A 90 1.24 -10.82 17.63
CA GLU A 90 1.10 -12.03 18.46
C GLU A 90 -0.06 -12.91 17.98
N SER A 91 -1.16 -12.28 17.56
CA SER A 91 -2.31 -12.97 16.99
C SER A 91 -1.93 -13.67 15.70
N MET A 92 -1.17 -12.99 14.84
CA MET A 92 -0.66 -13.54 13.59
C MET A 92 0.37 -14.64 13.83
N ALA A 93 1.29 -14.46 14.78
CA ALA A 93 2.29 -15.45 15.17
C ALA A 93 1.64 -16.76 15.65
N LYS A 94 0.63 -16.66 16.52
CA LYS A 94 -0.15 -17.79 17.01
C LYS A 94 -0.90 -18.50 15.89
N TYR A 95 -1.61 -17.75 15.04
CA TYR A 95 -2.37 -18.31 13.92
C TYR A 95 -1.47 -19.03 12.91
N LEU A 96 -0.32 -18.43 12.61
CA LEU A 96 0.62 -18.91 11.62
C LEU A 96 1.65 -19.92 12.15
N LYS A 97 1.61 -20.21 13.45
CA LYS A 97 2.56 -21.08 14.17
C LYS A 97 4.02 -20.68 13.88
N MET A 98 4.34 -19.40 14.05
CA MET A 98 5.69 -18.86 13.86
C MET A 98 6.04 -17.85 14.95
N PRO A 99 7.33 -17.57 15.18
CA PRO A 99 7.75 -16.56 16.17
C PRO A 99 7.37 -15.13 15.74
N ASP A 100 7.09 -14.25 16.71
CA ASP A 100 6.73 -12.84 16.47
C ASP A 100 7.78 -12.08 15.63
N TRP A 101 9.07 -12.34 15.87
CA TRP A 101 10.15 -11.70 15.11
C TRP A 101 10.08 -12.06 13.61
N SER A 102 9.58 -13.25 13.28
CA SER A 102 9.40 -13.71 11.90
C SER A 102 8.23 -12.96 11.24
N VAL A 103 7.14 -12.75 11.98
CA VAL A 103 5.99 -11.93 11.54
C VAL A 103 6.45 -10.50 11.23
N ARG A 104 7.14 -9.84 12.18
CA ARG A 104 7.66 -8.47 12.00
C ARG A 104 8.61 -8.36 10.80
N LYS A 105 9.48 -9.35 10.62
CA LYS A 105 10.40 -9.38 9.47
C LYS A 105 9.64 -9.50 8.14
N ARG A 106 8.64 -10.38 8.07
CA ARG A 106 7.80 -10.57 6.88
C ARG A 106 6.99 -9.32 6.57
N LEU A 107 6.37 -8.69 7.58
CA LEU A 107 5.67 -7.42 7.45
C LEU A 107 6.58 -6.33 6.88
N LYS A 108 7.80 -6.18 7.45
CA LYS A 108 8.79 -5.22 6.96
C LYS A 108 9.18 -5.45 5.51
N ASN A 109 9.37 -6.72 5.10
CA ASN A 109 9.75 -7.07 3.74
C ASN A 109 8.61 -6.84 2.75
N ALA A 110 7.40 -7.29 3.08
CA ALA A 110 6.21 -7.05 2.26
C ALA A 110 5.98 -5.55 2.07
N LEU A 111 6.00 -4.76 3.14
CA LEU A 111 5.80 -3.32 3.04
C LEU A 111 6.91 -2.66 2.20
N ALA A 112 8.16 -3.09 2.33
CA ALA A 112 9.25 -2.58 1.50
C ALA A 112 9.10 -2.93 0.02
N TYR A 113 8.55 -4.11 -0.30
CA TYR A 113 8.23 -4.50 -1.67
C TYR A 113 7.05 -3.67 -2.21
N VAL A 114 5.94 -3.59 -1.47
CA VAL A 114 4.76 -2.81 -1.88
C VAL A 114 5.13 -1.33 -2.05
N ALA A 115 6.03 -0.81 -1.21
CA ALA A 115 6.56 0.56 -1.28
C ALA A 115 7.83 0.71 -2.15
N SER A 116 8.15 -0.25 -3.02
CA SER A 116 9.35 -0.17 -3.87
C SER A 116 9.22 0.79 -5.07
N GLY A 117 8.26 1.74 -5.00
CA GLY A 117 7.94 2.73 -6.04
C GLY A 117 6.77 2.32 -6.94
N MET A 118 6.17 3.27 -7.65
CA MET A 118 5.02 3.05 -8.55
C MET A 118 5.32 2.06 -9.67
N ASP A 119 4.40 1.13 -9.95
CA ASP A 119 4.47 0.30 -11.16
C ASP A 119 3.88 1.15 -12.31
N ARG A 120 4.77 1.54 -13.23
CA ARG A 120 4.70 1.61 -14.70
C ARG A 120 3.40 1.94 -15.45
N ARG A 121 2.20 1.72 -14.92
CA ARG A 121 0.94 2.10 -15.59
C ARG A 121 0.77 3.62 -15.71
N TRP A 122 1.53 4.39 -14.93
CA TRP A 122 1.38 5.84 -14.83
C TRP A 122 2.39 6.64 -15.66
N HIS A 123 3.52 6.03 -16.08
CA HIS A 123 4.57 6.68 -16.86
C HIS A 123 5.21 5.67 -17.83
N ASN A 124 5.24 5.98 -19.13
CA ASN A 124 5.75 5.16 -20.25
C ASN A 124 7.27 4.82 -20.15
N THR A 125 7.71 4.08 -19.13
CA THR A 125 9.13 3.78 -18.86
C THR A 125 9.37 2.25 -18.90
N PRO A 126 10.46 1.71 -19.48
CA PRO A 126 10.68 0.27 -19.74
C PRO A 126 11.06 -0.58 -18.52
N ARG A 127 10.63 -1.87 -18.50
CA ARG A 127 10.82 -2.94 -17.45
C ARG A 127 11.92 -2.74 -16.36
N ARG A 128 11.70 -2.51 -15.05
CA ARG A 128 12.81 -2.50 -14.06
C ARG A 128 13.04 -3.98 -13.76
N LYS A 129 14.24 -4.51 -14.04
CA LYS A 129 14.61 -5.90 -13.70
C LYS A 129 14.47 -6.07 -12.18
N GLY A 130 13.76 -7.11 -11.70
CA GLY A 130 13.33 -7.26 -10.31
C GLY A 130 11.80 -7.28 -10.10
N LYS A 131 11.03 -7.98 -10.94
CA LYS A 131 9.55 -7.91 -11.02
C LYS A 131 8.80 -8.61 -9.89
N THR A 132 9.36 -9.70 -9.36
CA THR A 132 8.64 -10.54 -8.40
C THR A 132 9.06 -10.22 -6.98
N TYR A 133 8.21 -10.55 -6.02
CA TYR A 133 8.58 -10.44 -4.61
C TYR A 133 9.84 -11.27 -4.28
N ARG A 134 10.01 -12.41 -4.95
CA ARG A 134 11.20 -13.27 -4.82
C ARG A 134 12.49 -12.57 -5.26
N GLU A 135 12.49 -11.96 -6.44
CA GLU A 135 13.66 -11.21 -6.95
C GLU A 135 14.00 -10.03 -6.02
N PHE A 136 12.97 -9.37 -5.46
CA PHE A 136 13.16 -8.31 -4.46
C PHE A 136 13.87 -8.83 -3.19
N LEU A 137 13.46 -9.99 -2.69
CA LEU A 137 14.09 -10.61 -1.52
C LEU A 137 15.54 -11.03 -1.79
N GLU A 138 15.82 -11.58 -2.98
CA GLU A 138 17.18 -11.99 -3.39
C GLU A 138 18.10 -10.76 -3.47
N ARG A 139 17.66 -9.67 -4.11
CA ARG A 139 18.43 -8.41 -4.15
C ARG A 139 18.68 -7.85 -2.75
N SER A 140 17.68 -7.91 -1.88
CA SER A 140 17.79 -7.38 -0.52
C SER A 140 18.75 -8.19 0.36
N LYS A 141 18.99 -9.47 0.04
CA LYS A 141 20.02 -10.30 0.69
C LYS A 141 21.42 -9.91 0.23
N ASN A 142 21.60 -9.64 -1.06
CA ASN A 142 22.90 -9.32 -1.67
C ASN A 142 23.38 -7.88 -1.42
N ALA A 143 22.50 -7.00 -0.93
CA ALA A 143 22.82 -5.61 -0.60
C ALA A 143 23.40 -5.43 0.83
N LYS A 144 23.63 -6.53 1.55
CA LYS A 144 24.24 -6.56 2.89
C LYS A 144 25.63 -7.17 2.80
#